data_AF-A0A7G2M315-F1
#
_entry.id   AF-A0A7G2M315-F1
#
_cell.length_a   1.000
_cell.length_b   1.000
_cell.length_c   1.000
_cell.angle_alpha   90.00
_cell.angle_beta   90.00
_cell.angle_gamma   90.00
#
_symmetry.space_group_name_H-M   'P 1'
#
loop_
_entity.id
_entity.type
_entity.pdbx_description
1 polymer ?
#
loop_
_entity_poly.entity_id
_entity_poly.type
_entity_poly.pdbx_seq_one_letter_code
_entity_poly.pdbx_strand_id
1 'polypeptide(L)'
;ARLPIVQGTSFAFLPIMIPLVAGKGVEALPALFGGVLVGGLFHMVLGTFIGRIRFALPPLVTGLVVTMIGLALVKVGIQYAAGGVPAIDQPEYGSLLNWSAALVVIVATLGLKFFTRGMLSVSAVVIGIALGYIYALAVGMITFEGIVTSWDRAATVALPIPFAYGFEFSFAAVVGFCLMAFVSAVETVGDVSGITKGGAGREATDAEITGATYADGLGSAIAGVFGGFPNTSFSQNVGLIAMTGVMSRHVVTIGALFLILCGLVPKVGAVIRTIPIEVLGGGVIVMFGMVVAAGVSMLSDVNWNRRNMVIFAISLSIGLGLQLDPKAVQYLPDTLRVLMTSGLLPAALIAIVLNLLLPEQLSDDATEEVSGGLSGHGKGSLEKRG
;
A
#
# COMPACT_ATOMS: atom_id res chain seq x y z
N ALA A 1 6.76 -11.56 17.22
CA ALA A 1 7.30 -12.22 16.02
C ALA A 1 8.79 -11.91 15.88
N ARG A 2 9.65 -12.87 15.51
CA ARG A 2 11.08 -12.62 15.23
C ARG A 2 11.35 -12.58 13.71
N LEU A 3 10.47 -11.91 12.96
CA LEU A 3 10.55 -11.83 11.49
C LEU A 3 11.13 -10.47 11.06
N PRO A 4 11.87 -10.40 9.93
CA PRO A 4 12.43 -9.18 9.37
C PRO A 4 11.37 -8.37 8.60
N ILE A 5 10.31 -7.96 9.29
CA ILE A 5 9.22 -7.18 8.68
C ILE A 5 9.57 -5.70 8.78
N VAL A 6 9.53 -5.02 7.65
CA VAL A 6 9.66 -3.56 7.54
C VAL A 6 8.24 -3.01 7.54
N GLN A 7 8.01 -2.00 8.38
CA GLN A 7 6.75 -1.28 8.44
C GLN A 7 6.94 0.13 7.92
N GLY A 8 5.90 0.66 7.28
CA GLY A 8 5.85 2.04 6.82
C GLY A 8 4.41 2.46 6.59
N THR A 9 4.21 3.71 6.16
CA THR A 9 2.88 4.25 5.96
C THR A 9 2.08 3.44 4.94
N SER A 10 0.88 3.04 5.35
CA SER A 10 -0.01 2.21 4.56
C SER A 10 -0.80 3.04 3.55
N PHE A 11 -0.70 2.63 2.30
CA PHE A 11 -1.49 3.19 1.21
C PHE A 11 -2.97 2.80 1.28
N ALA A 12 -3.31 1.71 1.99
CA ALA A 12 -4.68 1.26 2.17
C ALA A 12 -5.56 2.31 2.85
N PHE A 13 -4.99 3.25 3.61
CA PHE A 13 -5.76 4.29 4.31
C PHE A 13 -5.99 5.55 3.46
N LEU A 14 -5.36 5.71 2.29
CA LEU A 14 -5.59 6.88 1.44
C LEU A 14 -7.06 7.06 1.02
N PRO A 15 -7.81 6.00 0.65
CA PRO A 15 -9.23 6.10 0.30
C PRO A 15 -10.12 6.66 1.43
N ILE A 16 -9.73 6.54 2.70
CA ILE A 16 -10.46 7.16 3.84
C ILE A 16 -9.89 8.54 4.20
N MET A 17 -8.57 8.71 4.12
CA MET A 17 -7.90 9.95 4.49
C MET A 17 -8.21 11.09 3.52
N ILE A 18 -8.17 10.84 2.21
CA ILE A 18 -8.36 11.88 1.19
C ILE A 18 -9.75 12.53 1.31
N PRO A 19 -10.88 11.79 1.36
CA PRO A 19 -12.20 12.40 1.54
C PRO A 19 -12.37 13.08 2.91
N LEU A 20 -11.71 12.57 3.96
CA LEU A 20 -11.80 13.14 5.30
C LEU A 20 -11.22 14.56 5.38
N VAL A 21 -10.13 14.82 4.64
CA VAL A 21 -9.45 16.13 4.61
C VAL A 21 -9.88 17.01 3.44
N ALA A 22 -10.56 16.46 2.44
CA ALA A 22 -11.02 17.19 1.27
C ALA A 22 -11.87 18.41 1.67
N GLY A 23 -11.48 19.59 1.16
CA GLY A 23 -12.15 20.86 1.47
C GLY A 23 -11.88 21.44 2.86
N LYS A 24 -11.19 20.72 3.75
CA LYS A 24 -10.88 21.15 5.14
C LYS A 24 -9.38 21.38 5.39
N GLY A 25 -8.52 20.72 4.62
CA GLY A 25 -7.06 20.90 4.73
C GLY A 25 -6.54 20.62 6.15
N VAL A 26 -5.76 21.56 6.69
CA VAL A 26 -5.07 21.42 7.99
C VAL A 26 -6.06 21.29 9.15
N GLU A 27 -7.25 21.88 9.04
CA GLU A 27 -8.27 21.84 10.11
C GLU A 27 -8.82 20.43 10.35
N ALA A 28 -8.71 19.52 9.37
CA ALA A 28 -9.12 18.13 9.53
C ALA A 28 -8.04 17.23 10.14
N LEU A 29 -6.81 17.72 10.34
CA LEU A 29 -5.72 16.91 10.88
C LEU A 29 -5.96 16.41 12.32
N PRO A 30 -6.53 17.19 13.26
CA PRO A 30 -6.88 16.68 14.58
C PRO A 30 -7.79 15.45 14.53
N ALA A 31 -8.82 15.49 13.67
CA ALA A 31 -9.75 14.39 13.47
C ALA A 31 -9.12 13.20 12.74
N LEU A 32 -8.24 13.47 11.77
CA LEU A 32 -7.47 12.44 11.07
C LEU A 32 -6.57 11.69 12.05
N PHE A 33 -5.71 12.37 12.79
CA PHE A 33 -4.78 11.73 13.72
C PHE A 33 -5.48 11.11 14.94
N GLY A 34 -6.61 11.68 15.38
CA GLY A 34 -7.50 11.03 16.33
C GLY A 34 -8.01 9.69 15.81
N GLY A 35 -8.42 9.64 14.54
CA GLY A 35 -8.79 8.41 13.84
C GLY A 35 -7.63 7.41 13.70
N VAL A 36 -6.42 7.86 13.34
CA VAL A 36 -5.21 7.02 13.26
C VAL A 36 -4.89 6.39 14.61
N LEU A 37 -4.92 7.18 15.69
CA LEU A 37 -4.65 6.70 17.04
C LEU A 37 -5.65 5.63 17.47
N VAL A 38 -6.95 5.91 17.37
CA VAL A 38 -8.01 4.97 17.77
C VAL A 38 -8.02 3.74 16.87
N GLY A 39 -7.86 3.92 15.55
CA GLY A 39 -7.77 2.84 14.58
C GLY A 39 -6.54 1.95 14.82
N GLY A 40 -5.40 2.53 15.18
CA GLY A 40 -4.20 1.78 15.57
C GLY A 40 -4.38 0.97 16.85
N LEU A 41 -5.03 1.56 17.87
CA LEU A 41 -5.38 0.83 19.10
C LEU A 41 -6.36 -0.32 18.81
N PHE A 42 -7.36 -0.08 17.97
CA PHE A 42 -8.27 -1.12 17.50
C PHE A 42 -7.52 -2.23 16.75
N HIS A 43 -6.60 -1.86 15.86
CA HIS A 43 -5.76 -2.81 15.12
C HIS A 43 -4.90 -3.66 16.06
N MET A 44 -4.31 -3.03 17.08
CA MET A 44 -3.51 -3.73 18.10
C MET A 44 -4.36 -4.77 18.84
N VAL A 45 -5.59 -4.41 19.22
CA VAL A 45 -6.55 -5.34 19.84
C VAL A 45 -6.95 -6.44 18.86
N LEU A 46 -7.20 -6.12 17.59
CA LEU A 46 -7.51 -7.08 16.54
C LEU A 46 -6.40 -8.13 16.39
N GLY A 47 -5.13 -7.73 16.53
CA GLY A 47 -3.98 -8.62 16.54
C GLY A 47 -4.08 -9.76 17.56
N THR A 48 -4.76 -9.58 18.69
CA THR A 48 -4.96 -10.64 19.70
C THR A 48 -5.95 -11.72 19.28
N PHE A 49 -6.80 -11.42 18.29
CA PHE A 49 -7.84 -12.32 17.77
C PHE A 49 -7.57 -12.77 16.33
N ILE A 50 -6.69 -12.08 15.59
CA ILE A 50 -6.43 -12.31 14.15
C ILE A 50 -6.07 -13.76 13.84
N GLY A 51 -5.29 -14.43 14.72
CA GLY A 51 -4.92 -15.83 14.56
C GLY A 51 -6.12 -16.78 14.54
N ARG A 52 -7.23 -16.42 15.21
CA ARG A 52 -8.48 -17.20 15.19
C ARG A 52 -9.34 -16.94 13.97
N ILE A 53 -9.20 -15.79 13.31
CA ILE A 53 -10.00 -15.42 12.13
C ILE A 53 -9.24 -15.59 10.81
N ARG A 54 -7.95 -15.97 10.85
CA ARG A 54 -7.13 -16.15 9.64
C ARG A 54 -7.71 -17.14 8.63
N PHE A 55 -8.53 -18.11 9.09
CA PHE A 55 -9.22 -19.05 8.20
C PHE A 55 -10.18 -18.35 7.24
N ALA A 56 -10.71 -17.18 7.62
CA ALA A 56 -11.58 -16.37 6.79
C ALA A 56 -10.82 -15.53 5.75
N LEU A 57 -9.48 -15.57 5.78
CA LEU A 57 -8.58 -14.77 4.95
C LEU A 57 -7.70 -15.66 4.04
N PRO A 58 -8.30 -16.51 3.18
CA PRO A 58 -7.54 -17.34 2.26
C PRO A 58 -6.79 -16.46 1.22
N PRO A 59 -5.85 -17.04 0.45
CA PRO A 59 -5.11 -16.33 -0.60
C PRO A 59 -5.98 -15.52 -1.57
N LEU A 60 -7.22 -15.98 -1.79
CA LEU A 60 -8.21 -15.28 -2.60
C LEU A 60 -8.55 -13.89 -2.04
N VAL A 61 -8.79 -13.81 -0.73
CA VAL A 61 -9.18 -12.56 -0.05
C VAL A 61 -7.98 -11.65 0.09
N THR A 62 -6.85 -12.16 0.58
CA THR A 62 -5.62 -11.36 0.76
C THR A 62 -5.09 -10.85 -0.58
N GLY A 63 -5.02 -11.71 -1.61
CA GLY A 63 -4.58 -11.33 -2.96
C GLY A 63 -5.50 -10.32 -3.64
N LEU A 64 -6.83 -10.46 -3.49
CA LEU A 64 -7.80 -9.48 -3.99
C LEU A 64 -7.63 -8.12 -3.30
N VAL A 65 -7.49 -8.11 -1.97
CA VAL A 65 -7.32 -6.87 -1.18
C VAL A 65 -6.08 -6.10 -1.64
N VAL A 66 -4.93 -6.77 -1.77
CA VAL A 66 -3.69 -6.12 -2.21
C VAL A 66 -3.77 -5.67 -3.67
N THR A 67 -4.42 -6.45 -4.52
CA THR A 67 -4.70 -6.04 -5.91
C THR A 67 -5.55 -4.77 -5.94
N MET A 68 -6.61 -4.71 -5.12
CA MET A 68 -7.49 -3.54 -5.01
C MET A 68 -6.78 -2.31 -4.45
N ILE A 69 -5.88 -2.45 -3.47
CA ILE A 69 -5.03 -1.35 -2.98
C ILE A 69 -4.24 -0.74 -4.14
N GLY A 70 -3.58 -1.58 -4.93
CA GLY A 70 -2.81 -1.12 -6.10
C GLY A 70 -3.69 -0.41 -7.13
N LEU A 71 -4.78 -1.05 -7.56
CA LEU A 71 -5.72 -0.51 -8.56
C LEU A 71 -6.34 0.82 -8.14
N ALA A 72 -6.70 0.95 -6.86
CA ALA A 72 -7.28 2.15 -6.29
C ALA A 72 -6.37 3.38 -6.40
N LEU A 73 -5.05 3.18 -6.55
CA LEU A 73 -4.05 4.22 -6.47
C LEU A 73 -3.29 4.47 -7.77
N VAL A 74 -3.50 3.63 -8.79
CA VAL A 74 -2.98 3.87 -10.15
C VAL A 74 -3.39 5.27 -10.64
N LYS A 75 -4.65 5.67 -10.39
CA LYS A 75 -5.14 7.01 -10.73
C LYS A 75 -4.31 8.12 -10.09
N VAL A 76 -3.92 7.96 -8.82
CA VAL A 76 -3.12 8.96 -8.08
C VAL A 76 -1.73 9.09 -8.70
N GLY A 77 -1.09 7.97 -9.06
CA GLY A 77 0.20 8.00 -9.75
C GLY A 77 0.17 8.77 -11.06
N ILE A 78 -0.88 8.55 -11.87
CA ILE A 78 -1.10 9.29 -13.11
C ILE A 78 -1.36 10.78 -12.85
N GLN A 79 -2.20 11.10 -11.87
CA GLN A 79 -2.46 12.51 -11.49
C GLN A 79 -1.18 13.22 -11.07
N TYR A 80 -0.31 12.57 -10.31
CA TYR A 80 0.98 13.13 -9.90
C TYR A 80 1.88 13.36 -11.11
N ALA A 81 2.01 12.36 -12.00
CA ALA A 81 2.80 12.49 -13.23
C ALA A 81 2.29 13.61 -14.16
N ALA A 82 1.00 13.90 -14.12
CA ALA A 82 0.39 14.96 -14.92
C ALA A 82 0.50 16.37 -14.31
N GLY A 83 1.04 16.54 -13.09
CA GLY A 83 1.19 17.86 -12.44
C GLY A 83 0.54 17.97 -11.06
N GLY A 84 -0.09 16.90 -10.57
CA GLY A 84 -0.73 16.83 -9.27
C GLY A 84 -2.13 17.44 -9.21
N VAL A 85 -2.77 17.31 -8.04
CA VAL A 85 -4.16 17.77 -7.81
C VAL A 85 -4.37 19.27 -8.09
N PRO A 86 -3.46 20.19 -7.72
CA PRO A 86 -3.65 21.62 -7.98
C PRO A 86 -3.72 21.98 -9.47
N ALA A 87 -3.13 21.16 -10.33
CA ALA A 87 -3.07 21.41 -11.76
C ALA A 87 -4.27 20.85 -12.53
N ILE A 88 -5.12 19.98 -11.99
CA ILE A 88 -6.12 19.19 -12.75
C ILE A 88 -7.01 20.03 -13.70
N ASP A 89 -7.40 21.23 -13.29
CA ASP A 89 -8.26 22.12 -14.08
C ASP A 89 -7.48 23.26 -14.78
N GLN A 90 -6.15 23.17 -14.78
CA GLN A 90 -5.25 24.15 -15.37
C GLN A 90 -4.74 23.69 -16.74
N PRO A 91 -4.42 24.62 -17.66
CA PRO A 91 -3.90 24.28 -18.99
C PRO A 91 -2.60 23.46 -18.99
N GLU A 92 -1.78 23.62 -17.95
CA GLU A 92 -0.52 22.90 -17.79
C GLU A 92 -0.68 21.43 -17.38
N TYR A 93 -1.87 20.97 -17.00
CA TYR A 93 -2.10 19.59 -16.62
C TYR A 93 -1.82 18.63 -17.77
N GLY A 94 -0.99 17.63 -17.51
CA GLY A 94 -0.55 16.68 -18.52
C GLY A 94 0.31 17.31 -19.61
N SER A 95 0.94 18.47 -19.36
CA SER A 95 1.90 19.06 -20.29
C SER A 95 3.08 18.11 -20.55
N LEU A 96 3.77 18.33 -21.68
CA LEU A 96 4.97 17.57 -22.03
C LEU A 96 6.03 17.62 -20.92
N LEU A 97 6.17 18.77 -20.24
CA LEU A 97 7.13 18.97 -19.15
C LEU A 97 6.80 18.08 -17.94
N ASN A 98 5.52 17.96 -17.59
CA ASN A 98 5.10 17.13 -16.46
C ASN A 98 5.35 15.65 -16.76
N TRP A 99 4.92 15.21 -17.95
CA TRP A 99 5.14 13.84 -18.39
C TRP A 99 6.62 13.51 -18.59
N SER A 100 7.44 14.45 -19.07
CA SER A 100 8.86 14.18 -19.30
C SER A 100 9.60 13.91 -17.99
N ALA A 101 9.29 14.63 -16.90
CA ALA A 101 9.84 14.37 -15.58
C ALA A 101 9.48 12.96 -15.07
N ALA A 102 8.20 12.58 -15.17
CA ALA A 102 7.74 11.25 -14.78
C ALA A 102 8.34 10.13 -15.65
N LEU A 103 8.43 10.36 -16.97
CA LEU A 103 8.99 9.40 -17.93
C LEU A 103 10.48 9.17 -17.69
N VAL A 104 11.25 10.21 -17.35
CA VAL A 104 12.66 10.05 -16.97
C VAL A 104 12.79 9.08 -15.80
N VAL A 105 11.96 9.23 -14.76
CA VAL A 105 11.95 8.34 -13.61
C VAL A 105 11.58 6.91 -14.01
N ILE A 106 10.53 6.73 -14.82
CA ILE A 106 10.07 5.42 -15.27
C ILE A 106 11.14 4.72 -16.11
N VAL A 107 11.66 5.40 -17.13
CA VAL A 107 12.68 4.84 -18.04
C VAL A 107 13.96 4.53 -17.28
N ALA A 108 14.42 5.42 -16.41
CA ALA A 108 15.57 5.16 -15.55
C ALA A 108 15.34 3.96 -14.64
N THR A 109 14.16 3.87 -14.01
CA THR A 109 13.80 2.75 -13.14
C THR A 109 13.78 1.44 -13.91
N LEU A 110 13.13 1.38 -15.08
CA LEU A 110 13.09 0.18 -15.91
C LEU A 110 14.48 -0.20 -16.43
N GLY A 111 15.25 0.79 -16.89
CA GLY A 111 16.64 0.63 -17.31
C GLY A 111 17.49 -0.01 -16.22
N LEU A 112 17.44 0.54 -15.01
CA LEU A 112 18.16 -0.04 -13.88
C LEU A 112 17.62 -1.41 -13.49
N LYS A 113 16.30 -1.61 -13.49
CA LYS A 113 15.68 -2.86 -13.07
C LYS A 113 16.11 -4.04 -13.94
N PHE A 114 16.10 -3.86 -15.26
CA PHE A 114 16.33 -4.94 -16.23
C PHE A 114 17.78 -5.06 -16.69
N PHE A 115 18.55 -3.98 -16.72
CA PHE A 115 19.93 -3.99 -17.25
C PHE A 115 21.01 -4.02 -16.16
N THR A 116 20.65 -3.92 -14.88
CA THR A 116 21.60 -4.06 -13.76
C THR A 116 21.27 -5.26 -12.88
N ARG A 117 22.17 -5.61 -11.96
CA ARG A 117 22.03 -6.76 -11.05
C ARG A 117 22.28 -6.33 -9.60
N GLY A 118 21.81 -7.15 -8.66
CA GLY A 118 22.01 -6.92 -7.24
C GLY A 118 21.34 -5.63 -6.77
N MET A 119 22.06 -4.83 -5.97
CA MET A 119 21.48 -3.70 -5.25
C MET A 119 21.04 -2.54 -6.13
N LEU A 120 21.63 -2.39 -7.33
CA LEU A 120 21.18 -1.37 -8.29
C LEU A 120 19.77 -1.68 -8.81
N SER A 121 19.46 -2.95 -9.12
CA SER A 121 18.12 -3.36 -9.59
C SER A 121 17.08 -3.32 -8.46
N VAL A 122 17.48 -3.63 -7.23
CA VAL A 122 16.60 -3.51 -6.05
C VAL A 122 16.26 -2.05 -5.74
N SER A 123 17.24 -1.15 -5.86
CA SER A 123 17.09 0.28 -5.56
C SER A 123 16.62 1.12 -6.75
N ALA A 124 16.18 0.47 -7.84
CA ALA A 124 15.93 1.11 -9.12
C ALA A 124 14.94 2.29 -9.04
N VAL A 125 13.87 2.18 -8.24
CA VAL A 125 12.89 3.26 -8.07
C VAL A 125 13.50 4.47 -7.37
N VAL A 126 14.27 4.25 -6.29
CA VAL A 126 14.93 5.33 -5.54
C VAL A 126 15.94 6.06 -6.42
N ILE A 127 16.75 5.32 -7.17
CA ILE A 127 17.72 5.89 -8.12
C ILE A 127 16.98 6.60 -9.27
N GLY A 128 15.89 6.05 -9.76
CA GLY A 128 15.03 6.67 -10.77
C GLY A 128 14.51 8.03 -10.31
N ILE A 129 14.01 8.13 -9.07
CA ILE A 129 13.57 9.39 -8.46
C ILE A 129 14.74 10.37 -8.34
N ALA A 130 15.93 9.91 -7.94
CA ALA A 130 17.11 10.77 -7.88
C ALA A 130 17.51 11.32 -9.26
N LEU A 131 17.44 10.51 -10.31
CA LEU A 131 17.69 10.93 -11.69
C LEU A 131 16.61 11.90 -12.20
N GLY A 132 15.33 11.65 -11.87
CA GLY A 132 14.25 12.58 -12.17
C GLY A 132 14.38 13.92 -11.44
N TYR A 133 14.91 13.91 -10.21
CA TYR A 133 15.21 15.13 -9.47
C TYR A 133 16.34 15.95 -10.10
N ILE A 134 17.39 15.28 -10.58
CA ILE A 134 18.48 15.92 -11.36
C ILE A 134 17.93 16.49 -12.68
N TYR A 135 17.06 15.73 -13.36
CA TYR A 135 16.39 16.21 -14.57
C TYR A 135 15.56 17.47 -14.28
N ALA A 136 14.76 17.47 -13.21
CA ALA A 136 13.94 18.61 -12.80
C ALA A 136 14.77 19.87 -12.53
N LEU A 137 15.98 19.73 -11.96
CA LEU A 137 16.94 20.83 -11.83
C LEU A 137 17.41 21.34 -13.20
N ALA A 138 17.73 20.42 -14.12
CA ALA A 138 18.24 20.78 -15.45
C ALA A 138 17.21 21.51 -16.32
N VAL A 139 15.92 21.14 -16.21
CA VAL A 139 14.83 21.80 -16.95
C VAL A 139 14.19 22.99 -16.22
N GLY A 140 14.69 23.32 -15.02
CA GLY A 140 14.25 24.49 -14.25
C GLY A 140 12.90 24.33 -13.54
N MET A 141 12.38 23.11 -13.39
CA MET A 141 11.19 22.85 -12.55
C MET A 141 11.47 23.16 -11.07
N ILE A 142 12.75 23.06 -10.66
CA ILE A 142 13.24 23.45 -9.35
C ILE A 142 14.54 24.22 -9.49
N THR A 143 14.79 25.12 -8.56
CA THR A 143 16.01 25.94 -8.55
C THR A 143 16.92 25.53 -7.39
N PHE A 144 18.23 25.66 -7.58
CA PHE A 144 19.20 25.41 -6.52
C PHE A 144 18.96 26.34 -5.32
N GLU A 145 18.61 27.60 -5.57
CA GLU A 145 18.22 28.55 -4.54
C GLU A 145 17.00 28.08 -3.73
N GLY A 146 15.98 27.50 -4.38
CA GLY A 146 14.82 26.93 -3.70
C GLY A 146 15.19 25.78 -2.76
N ILE A 147 16.14 24.93 -3.18
CA ILE A 147 16.66 23.84 -2.35
C ILE A 147 17.43 24.40 -1.15
N VAL A 148 18.36 25.34 -1.37
CA VAL A 148 19.15 25.97 -0.30
C VAL A 148 18.24 26.69 0.68
N THR A 149 17.25 27.44 0.20
CA THR A 149 16.27 28.13 1.04
C THR A 149 15.46 27.15 1.88
N SER A 150 15.01 26.03 1.28
CA SER A 150 14.30 24.97 2.00
C SER A 150 15.18 24.33 3.07
N TRP A 151 16.44 24.05 2.73
CA TRP A 151 17.44 23.53 3.65
C TRP A 151 17.65 24.46 4.83
N ASP A 152 17.98 25.73 4.60
CA ASP A 152 18.33 26.70 5.64
C ASP A 152 17.18 26.96 6.62
N ARG A 153 15.93 26.98 6.14
CA ARG A 153 14.74 27.14 7.00
C ARG A 153 14.45 25.93 7.89
N ALA A 154 14.94 24.75 7.54
CA ALA A 154 14.71 23.55 8.35
C ALA A 154 15.65 23.49 9.55
N ALA A 155 15.13 23.03 10.70
CA ALA A 155 15.92 22.83 11.90
C ALA A 155 17.03 21.78 11.67
N THR A 156 18.15 21.92 12.40
CA THR A 156 19.25 20.93 12.38
C THR A 156 18.85 19.63 13.05
N VAL A 157 18.14 19.72 14.17
CA VAL A 157 17.54 18.59 14.88
C VAL A 157 16.13 18.98 15.32
N ALA A 158 15.17 18.07 15.16
CA ALA A 158 13.84 18.22 15.73
C ALA A 158 13.38 16.92 16.36
N LEU A 159 12.90 17.01 17.61
CA LEU A 159 12.26 15.90 18.29
C LEU A 159 10.78 15.85 17.92
N PRO A 160 10.18 14.65 17.77
CA PRO A 160 8.76 14.52 17.49
C PRO A 160 7.95 15.02 18.69
N ILE A 161 6.99 15.91 18.43
CA ILE A 161 6.15 16.53 19.45
C ILE A 161 4.82 15.76 19.50
N PRO A 162 4.44 15.16 20.64
CA PRO A 162 3.14 14.54 20.79
C PRO A 162 2.02 15.53 20.50
N PHE A 163 1.03 15.11 19.71
CA PHE A 163 -0.17 15.87 19.35
C PHE A 163 0.10 17.24 18.74
N ALA A 164 1.20 17.39 17.97
CA ALA A 164 1.56 18.64 17.29
C ALA A 164 0.44 19.22 16.41
N TYR A 165 -0.39 18.35 15.83
CA TYR A 165 -1.52 18.71 14.97
C TYR A 165 -2.88 18.67 15.69
N GLY A 166 -2.88 18.55 17.02
CA GLY A 166 -4.08 18.42 17.83
C GLY A 166 -4.66 16.99 17.87
N PHE A 167 -5.75 16.85 18.60
CA PHE A 167 -6.51 15.60 18.74
C PHE A 167 -8.00 15.93 18.76
N GLU A 168 -8.76 15.30 17.88
CA GLU A 168 -10.22 15.42 17.85
C GLU A 168 -10.85 14.04 17.62
N PHE A 169 -11.90 13.74 18.38
CA PHE A 169 -12.66 12.52 18.20
C PHE A 169 -13.78 12.74 17.18
N SER A 170 -13.59 12.23 15.96
CA SER A 170 -14.63 12.18 14.94
C SER A 170 -15.14 10.75 14.78
N PHE A 171 -16.45 10.56 14.99
CA PHE A 171 -17.08 9.24 14.84
C PHE A 171 -16.85 8.66 13.43
N ALA A 172 -16.98 9.48 12.39
CA ALA A 172 -16.76 9.06 11.01
C ALA A 172 -15.31 8.64 10.76
N ALA A 173 -14.34 9.42 11.27
CA ALA A 173 -12.93 9.08 11.17
C ALA A 173 -12.65 7.75 11.89
N VAL A 174 -13.07 7.63 13.14
CA VAL A 174 -12.84 6.44 13.97
C VAL A 174 -13.38 5.17 13.31
N VAL A 175 -14.63 5.20 12.84
CA VAL A 175 -15.23 4.05 12.15
C VAL A 175 -14.44 3.71 10.88
N GLY A 176 -14.10 4.72 10.07
CA GLY A 176 -13.33 4.50 8.85
C GLY A 176 -11.94 3.92 9.09
N PHE A 177 -11.18 4.45 10.05
CA PHE A 177 -9.86 3.94 10.40
C PHE A 177 -9.92 2.55 11.04
N CYS A 178 -10.93 2.24 11.87
CA CYS A 178 -11.10 0.88 12.41
C CYS A 178 -11.44 -0.14 11.33
N LEU A 179 -12.29 0.21 10.36
CA LEU A 179 -12.59 -0.68 9.24
C LEU A 179 -11.37 -0.88 8.33
N MET A 180 -10.61 0.19 8.07
CA MET A 180 -9.36 0.08 7.31
C MET A 180 -8.26 -0.66 8.07
N ALA A 181 -8.22 -0.58 9.39
CA ALA A 181 -7.36 -1.40 10.22
C ALA A 181 -7.63 -2.90 10.05
N PHE A 182 -8.88 -3.31 9.80
CA PHE A 182 -9.17 -4.69 9.44
C PHE A 182 -8.49 -5.06 8.11
N VAL A 183 -8.60 -4.21 7.08
CA VAL A 183 -7.96 -4.43 5.78
C VAL A 183 -6.42 -4.47 5.92
N SER A 184 -5.84 -3.60 6.73
CA SER A 184 -4.40 -3.59 7.05
C SER A 184 -3.98 -4.88 7.77
N ALA A 185 -4.82 -5.43 8.64
CA ALA A 185 -4.56 -6.71 9.29
C ALA A 185 -4.54 -7.86 8.27
N VAL A 186 -5.45 -7.85 7.29
CA VAL A 186 -5.47 -8.81 6.18
C VAL A 186 -4.19 -8.73 5.35
N GLU A 187 -3.75 -7.51 5.02
CA GLU A 187 -2.48 -7.25 4.33
C GLU A 187 -1.28 -7.78 5.13
N THR A 188 -1.23 -7.49 6.43
CA THR A 188 -0.18 -7.99 7.33
C THR A 188 -0.14 -9.51 7.39
N VAL A 189 -1.29 -10.18 7.43
CA VAL A 189 -1.36 -11.65 7.38
C VAL A 189 -0.76 -12.16 6.07
N GLY A 190 -1.11 -11.54 4.94
CA GLY A 190 -0.55 -11.87 3.62
C GLY A 190 0.96 -11.71 3.55
N ASP A 191 1.48 -10.57 3.99
CA ASP A 191 2.92 -10.27 3.97
C ASP A 191 3.74 -11.18 4.89
N VAL A 192 3.24 -11.47 6.09
CA VAL A 192 3.87 -12.42 7.02
C VAL A 192 3.95 -13.80 6.35
N SER A 193 2.86 -14.25 5.73
CA SER A 193 2.80 -15.54 5.06
C SER A 193 3.73 -15.59 3.84
N GLY A 194 3.79 -14.52 3.06
CA GLY A 194 4.71 -14.37 1.94
C GLY A 194 6.19 -14.40 2.36
N ILE A 195 6.53 -13.73 3.47
CA ILE A 195 7.90 -13.72 4.01
C ILE A 195 8.30 -15.11 4.52
N THR A 196 7.41 -15.80 5.24
CA THR A 196 7.76 -17.13 5.77
C THR A 196 7.83 -18.17 4.65
N LYS A 197 6.96 -18.09 3.65
CA LYS A 197 6.96 -19.01 2.51
C LYS A 197 8.16 -18.76 1.60
N GLY A 198 8.38 -17.50 1.19
CA GLY A 198 9.46 -17.13 0.28
C GLY A 198 10.86 -17.10 0.92
N GLY A 199 10.96 -16.67 2.18
CA GLY A 199 12.24 -16.53 2.88
C GLY A 199 12.63 -17.72 3.77
N ALA A 200 11.66 -18.38 4.41
CA ALA A 200 11.91 -19.48 5.34
C ALA A 200 11.42 -20.86 4.83
N GLY A 201 10.77 -20.93 3.66
CA GLY A 201 10.27 -22.18 3.08
C GLY A 201 9.17 -22.86 3.90
N ARG A 202 8.42 -22.12 4.72
CA ARG A 202 7.36 -22.66 5.58
C ARG A 202 6.17 -21.73 5.73
N GLU A 203 5.05 -22.28 6.18
CA GLU A 203 3.89 -21.50 6.56
C GLU A 203 4.14 -20.65 7.82
N ALA A 204 3.41 -19.53 7.90
CA ALA A 204 3.45 -18.64 9.05
C ALA A 204 2.74 -19.26 10.26
N THR A 205 3.36 -19.10 11.43
CA THR A 205 2.75 -19.53 12.69
C THR A 205 1.74 -18.50 13.20
N ASP A 206 0.75 -18.94 13.98
CA ASP A 206 -0.24 -18.03 14.58
C ASP A 206 0.40 -16.97 15.47
N ALA A 207 1.48 -17.33 16.18
CA ALA A 207 2.22 -16.40 17.03
C ALA A 207 2.98 -15.33 16.22
N GLU A 208 3.42 -15.66 15.00
CA GLU A 208 4.05 -14.70 14.09
C GLU A 208 3.03 -13.72 13.52
N ILE A 209 1.88 -14.23 13.06
CA ILE A 209 0.79 -13.40 12.54
C ILE A 209 0.26 -12.48 13.64
N THR A 210 -0.13 -13.03 14.79
CA THR A 210 -0.62 -12.29 15.97
C THR A 210 0.38 -11.20 16.37
N GLY A 211 1.67 -11.55 16.45
CA GLY A 211 2.71 -10.60 16.85
C GLY A 211 2.98 -9.51 15.81
N ALA A 212 2.88 -9.81 14.51
CA ALA A 212 3.05 -8.83 13.45
C ALA A 212 1.88 -7.83 13.40
N THR A 213 0.64 -8.33 13.45
CA THR A 213 -0.58 -7.51 13.47
C THR A 213 -0.63 -6.63 14.74
N TYR A 214 -0.22 -7.15 15.89
CA TYR A 214 -0.13 -6.35 17.12
C TYR A 214 0.89 -5.22 16.98
N ALA A 215 2.08 -5.51 16.45
CA ALA A 215 3.14 -4.52 16.24
C ALA A 215 2.71 -3.44 15.23
N ASP A 216 1.99 -3.82 14.18
CA ASP A 216 1.41 -2.91 13.20
C ASP A 216 0.42 -1.93 13.83
N GLY A 217 -0.57 -2.45 14.57
CA GLY A 217 -1.53 -1.60 15.26
C GLY A 217 -0.90 -0.66 16.27
N LEU A 218 0.04 -1.16 17.09
CA LEU A 218 0.77 -0.33 18.04
C LEU A 218 1.61 0.74 17.33
N GLY A 219 2.30 0.38 16.26
CA GLY A 219 3.08 1.31 15.45
C GLY A 219 2.21 2.40 14.84
N SER A 220 1.01 2.05 14.36
CA SER A 220 0.01 2.99 13.84
C SER A 220 -0.52 3.92 14.94
N ALA A 221 -0.82 3.39 16.13
CA ALA A 221 -1.26 4.20 17.27
C ALA A 221 -0.20 5.23 17.68
N ILE A 222 1.06 4.78 17.81
CA ILE A 222 2.21 5.65 18.12
C ILE A 222 2.40 6.69 17.01
N ALA A 223 2.29 6.30 15.74
CA ALA A 223 2.35 7.25 14.63
C ALA A 223 1.29 8.34 14.77
N GLY A 224 0.03 7.98 15.08
CA GLY A 224 -1.05 8.93 15.32
C GLY A 224 -0.74 9.96 16.42
N VAL A 225 -0.08 9.55 17.51
CA VAL A 225 0.34 10.47 18.58
C VAL A 225 1.35 11.50 18.08
N PHE A 226 2.28 11.12 17.21
CA PHE A 226 3.35 11.99 16.73
C PHE A 226 3.08 12.64 15.37
N GLY A 227 1.84 12.57 14.87
CA GLY A 227 1.47 13.14 13.57
C GLY A 227 1.96 12.34 12.36
N GLY A 228 2.27 11.06 12.55
CA GLY A 228 2.50 10.08 11.50
C GLY A 228 1.20 9.42 11.04
N PHE A 229 1.22 8.87 9.83
CA PHE A 229 0.10 8.15 9.24
C PHE A 229 0.07 6.67 9.66
N PRO A 230 -1.05 5.95 9.48
CA PRO A 230 -1.14 4.53 9.81
C PRO A 230 -0.04 3.74 9.12
N ASN A 231 0.55 2.80 9.85
CA ASN A 231 1.56 1.90 9.32
C ASN A 231 0.93 0.60 8.83
N THR A 232 1.68 -0.16 8.04
CA THR A 232 1.43 -1.56 7.66
C THR A 232 2.77 -2.22 7.30
N SER A 233 2.77 -3.53 7.11
CA SER A 233 3.91 -4.26 6.54
C SER A 233 4.12 -3.89 5.05
N PHE A 234 5.38 -3.80 4.62
CA PHE A 234 5.70 -3.47 3.23
C PHE A 234 5.80 -4.73 2.36
N SER A 235 4.84 -4.96 1.45
CA SER A 235 4.88 -6.08 0.50
C SER A 235 6.10 -6.08 -0.42
N GLN A 236 6.73 -4.92 -0.67
CA GLN A 236 8.00 -4.86 -1.42
C GLN A 236 9.16 -5.53 -0.66
N ASN A 237 9.15 -5.46 0.68
CA ASN A 237 10.11 -6.19 1.50
C ASN A 237 9.88 -7.70 1.40
N VAL A 238 8.62 -8.15 1.35
CA VAL A 238 8.27 -9.56 1.12
C VAL A 238 8.91 -10.07 -0.17
N GLY A 239 8.73 -9.34 -1.28
CA GLY A 239 9.34 -9.69 -2.56
C GLY A 239 10.87 -9.69 -2.52
N LEU A 240 11.48 -8.73 -1.82
CA LEU A 240 12.94 -8.68 -1.66
C LEU A 240 13.48 -9.88 -0.87
N ILE A 241 12.82 -10.25 0.22
CA ILE A 241 13.18 -11.42 1.03
C ILE A 241 13.01 -12.70 0.24
N ALA A 242 11.90 -12.84 -0.51
CA ALA A 242 11.68 -14.01 -1.37
C ALA A 242 12.77 -14.17 -2.44
N MET A 243 13.30 -13.07 -2.98
CA MET A 243 14.41 -13.11 -3.94
C MET A 243 15.78 -13.34 -3.32
N THR A 244 16.05 -12.74 -2.14
CA THR A 244 17.38 -12.74 -1.53
C THR A 244 17.59 -13.88 -0.52
N GLY A 245 16.52 -14.45 0.02
CA GLY A 245 16.54 -15.42 1.11
C GLY A 245 17.04 -14.85 2.46
N VAL A 246 17.28 -13.53 2.56
CA VAL A 246 17.88 -12.93 3.75
C VAL A 246 16.81 -12.69 4.82
N MET A 247 16.71 -13.62 5.78
CA MET A 247 15.75 -13.57 6.89
C MET A 247 16.27 -12.86 8.16
N SER A 248 17.32 -12.02 8.05
CA SER A 248 17.97 -11.40 9.20
C SER A 248 17.26 -10.14 9.69
N ARG A 249 16.76 -10.16 10.94
CA ARG A 249 16.18 -8.99 11.61
C ARG A 249 17.15 -7.82 11.78
N HIS A 250 18.46 -8.10 11.86
CA HIS A 250 19.47 -7.06 12.09
C HIS A 250 19.55 -6.10 10.90
N VAL A 251 19.31 -6.60 9.68
CA VAL A 251 19.25 -5.75 8.47
C VAL A 251 18.13 -4.73 8.61
N VAL A 252 16.94 -5.17 9.06
CA VAL A 252 15.80 -4.29 9.31
C VAL A 252 16.08 -3.33 10.46
N THR A 253 16.72 -3.77 11.54
CA THR A 253 17.10 -2.90 12.66
C THR A 253 18.05 -1.79 12.25
N ILE A 254 19.06 -2.10 11.43
CA ILE A 254 20.00 -1.08 10.91
C ILE A 254 19.25 -0.07 10.04
N GLY A 255 18.35 -0.54 9.17
CA GLY A 255 17.48 0.33 8.37
C GLY A 255 16.59 1.23 9.23
N ALA A 256 15.98 0.68 10.29
CA ALA A 256 15.15 1.45 11.22
C ALA A 256 15.94 2.53 11.96
N LEU A 257 17.13 2.21 12.47
CA LEU A 257 18.01 3.20 13.12
C LEU A 257 18.43 4.30 12.15
N PHE A 258 18.75 3.95 10.92
CA PHE A 258 19.05 4.92 9.87
C PHE A 258 17.85 5.86 9.61
N LEU A 259 16.63 5.32 9.47
CA LEU A 259 15.43 6.14 9.26
C LEU A 259 15.09 7.01 10.47
N ILE A 260 15.31 6.54 11.69
CA ILE A 260 15.15 7.35 12.91
C ILE A 260 16.11 8.53 12.89
N LEU A 261 17.39 8.31 12.56
CA LEU A 261 18.37 9.38 12.45
C LEU A 261 17.97 10.40 11.36
N CYS A 262 17.52 9.94 10.20
CA CYS A 262 17.00 10.82 9.16
C CYS A 262 15.76 11.61 9.60
N GLY A 263 14.86 10.99 10.37
CA GLY A 263 13.66 11.66 10.89
C GLY A 263 13.97 12.74 11.92
N LEU A 264 15.00 12.55 12.74
CA LEU A 264 15.48 13.54 13.72
C LEU A 264 16.22 14.72 13.08
N VAL A 265 16.57 14.63 11.79
CA VAL A 265 17.29 15.66 11.03
C VAL A 265 16.37 16.19 9.91
N PRO A 266 15.51 17.20 10.19
CA PRO A 266 14.52 17.71 9.24
C PRO A 266 15.09 18.23 7.93
N LYS A 267 16.40 18.54 7.88
CA LYS A 267 17.12 18.89 6.65
C LYS A 267 16.94 17.83 5.56
N VAL A 268 16.88 16.54 5.91
CA VAL A 268 16.60 15.46 4.96
C VAL A 268 15.20 15.62 4.35
N GLY A 269 14.19 15.84 5.19
CA GLY A 269 12.82 16.11 4.76
C GLY A 269 12.68 17.40 3.95
N ALA A 270 13.50 18.41 4.24
CA ALA A 270 13.54 19.69 3.55
C ALA A 270 14.02 19.58 2.09
N VAL A 271 14.88 18.61 1.79
CA VAL A 271 15.26 18.28 0.40
C VAL A 271 14.20 17.40 -0.25
N ILE A 272 13.63 16.43 0.47
CA ILE A 272 12.59 15.55 -0.09
C ILE A 272 11.35 16.36 -0.50
N ARG A 273 10.95 17.37 0.27
CA ARG A 273 9.78 18.20 -0.06
C ARG A 273 9.97 19.09 -1.28
N THR A 274 11.21 19.31 -1.74
CA THR A 274 11.47 20.07 -2.97
C THR A 274 11.44 19.19 -4.21
N ILE A 275 11.26 17.87 -4.07
CA ILE A 275 11.08 16.98 -5.22
C ILE A 275 9.74 17.31 -5.89
N PRO A 276 9.72 17.65 -7.19
CA PRO A 276 8.47 17.89 -7.91
C PRO A 276 7.54 16.69 -7.87
N ILE A 277 6.24 16.96 -7.81
CA ILE A 277 5.23 15.90 -7.68
C ILE A 277 5.21 14.97 -8.90
N GLU A 278 5.62 15.46 -10.06
CA GLU A 278 5.71 14.72 -11.32
C GLU A 278 6.83 13.67 -11.29
N VAL A 279 7.97 14.02 -10.65
CA VAL A 279 9.07 13.08 -10.40
C VAL A 279 8.61 11.98 -9.44
N LEU A 280 7.91 12.35 -8.36
CA LEU A 280 7.29 11.37 -7.46
C LEU A 280 6.24 10.53 -8.21
N GLY A 281 5.48 11.12 -9.12
CA GLY A 281 4.50 10.46 -9.98
C GLY A 281 5.08 9.31 -10.77
N GLY A 282 6.23 9.51 -11.41
CA GLY A 282 6.94 8.43 -12.11
C GLY A 282 7.30 7.25 -11.20
N GLY A 283 7.79 7.53 -9.98
CA GLY A 283 8.08 6.50 -8.98
C GLY A 283 6.82 5.80 -8.48
N VAL A 284 5.77 6.57 -8.20
CA VAL A 284 4.47 6.10 -7.72
C VAL A 284 3.77 5.19 -8.74
N ILE A 285 3.84 5.51 -10.03
CA ILE A 285 3.34 4.65 -11.12
C ILE A 285 4.00 3.27 -11.08
N VAL A 286 5.33 3.24 -10.98
CA VAL A 286 6.06 1.96 -10.89
C VAL A 286 5.70 1.21 -9.61
N MET A 287 5.67 1.90 -8.46
CA MET A 287 5.37 1.28 -7.18
C MET A 287 3.97 0.68 -7.14
N PHE A 288 2.92 1.41 -7.56
CA PHE A 288 1.56 0.86 -7.55
C PHE A 288 1.36 -0.24 -8.59
N GLY A 289 1.98 -0.14 -9.77
CA GLY A 289 2.02 -1.26 -10.72
C GLY A 289 2.64 -2.53 -10.10
N MET A 290 3.73 -2.37 -9.34
CA MET A 290 4.35 -3.49 -8.62
C MET A 290 3.49 -4.02 -7.46
N VAL A 291 2.71 -3.16 -6.78
CA VAL A 291 1.74 -3.61 -5.76
C VAL A 291 0.64 -4.47 -6.39
N VAL A 292 0.10 -4.05 -7.54
CA VAL A 292 -0.87 -4.88 -8.29
C VAL A 292 -0.24 -6.21 -8.69
N ALA A 293 0.99 -6.21 -9.20
CA ALA A 293 1.70 -7.43 -9.57
C ALA A 293 1.93 -8.37 -8.36
N ALA A 294 2.25 -7.83 -7.18
CA ALA A 294 2.36 -8.61 -5.94
C ALA A 294 1.00 -9.22 -5.54
N GLY A 295 -0.09 -8.45 -5.66
CA GLY A 295 -1.45 -8.94 -5.47
C GLY A 295 -1.79 -10.12 -6.39
N VAL A 296 -1.47 -10.00 -7.69
CA VAL A 296 -1.63 -11.08 -8.68
C VAL A 296 -0.76 -12.29 -8.33
N SER A 297 0.46 -12.08 -7.83
CA SER A 297 1.33 -13.17 -7.36
C SER A 297 0.76 -13.88 -6.13
N MET A 298 0.01 -13.22 -5.26
CA MET A 298 -0.68 -13.90 -4.16
C MET A 298 -1.92 -14.66 -4.66
N LEU A 299 -2.60 -14.11 -5.67
CA LEU A 299 -3.72 -14.77 -6.33
C LEU A 299 -3.30 -16.03 -7.10
N SER A 300 -2.01 -16.23 -7.41
CA SER A 300 -1.54 -17.47 -8.05
C SER A 300 -1.62 -18.69 -7.12
N ASP A 301 -1.71 -18.49 -5.81
CA ASP A 301 -1.91 -19.56 -4.83
C ASP A 301 -3.39 -19.98 -4.70
N VAL A 302 -4.31 -19.33 -5.44
CA VAL A 302 -5.74 -19.62 -5.40
C VAL A 302 -6.09 -20.80 -6.31
N ASN A 303 -6.87 -21.75 -5.78
CA ASN A 303 -7.55 -22.74 -6.61
C ASN A 303 -8.76 -22.08 -7.30
N TRP A 304 -8.65 -21.81 -8.60
CA TRP A 304 -9.67 -21.12 -9.39
C TRP A 304 -10.83 -22.03 -9.78
N ASN A 305 -11.67 -22.36 -8.80
CA ASN A 305 -12.97 -23.00 -9.03
C ASN A 305 -14.08 -21.95 -9.26
N ARG A 306 -15.27 -22.40 -9.69
CA ARG A 306 -16.42 -21.52 -9.97
C ARG A 306 -16.79 -20.63 -8.78
N ARG A 307 -16.75 -21.17 -7.56
CA ARG A 307 -16.98 -20.41 -6.32
C ARG A 307 -16.00 -19.24 -6.20
N ASN A 308 -14.70 -19.51 -6.27
CA ASN A 308 -13.66 -18.51 -6.09
C ASN A 308 -13.65 -17.47 -7.22
N MET A 309 -13.94 -17.89 -8.46
CA MET A 309 -14.13 -16.97 -9.59
C MET A 309 -15.29 -15.99 -9.35
N VAL A 310 -16.43 -16.47 -8.87
CA VAL A 310 -17.60 -15.62 -8.57
C VAL A 310 -17.31 -14.66 -7.42
N ILE A 311 -16.69 -15.14 -6.33
CA ILE A 311 -16.28 -14.29 -5.20
C ILE A 311 -15.37 -13.16 -5.70
N PHE A 312 -14.34 -13.51 -6.47
CA PHE A 312 -13.40 -12.53 -7.03
C PHE A 312 -14.11 -11.51 -7.92
N ALA A 313 -14.90 -11.98 -8.89
CA ALA A 313 -15.56 -11.13 -9.87
C ALA A 313 -16.50 -10.11 -9.20
N ILE A 314 -17.39 -10.58 -8.31
CA ILE A 314 -18.37 -9.69 -7.65
C ILE A 314 -17.66 -8.67 -6.76
N SER A 315 -16.67 -9.12 -5.97
CA SER A 315 -15.95 -8.25 -5.04
C SER A 315 -15.14 -7.18 -5.77
N LEU A 316 -14.43 -7.56 -6.84
CA LEU A 316 -13.67 -6.65 -7.69
C LEU A 316 -14.59 -5.66 -8.41
N SER A 317 -15.65 -6.14 -9.07
CA SER A 317 -16.55 -5.30 -9.86
C SER A 317 -17.29 -4.28 -9.01
N ILE A 318 -17.81 -4.67 -7.85
CA ILE A 318 -18.50 -3.73 -6.95
C ILE A 318 -17.49 -2.75 -6.34
N GLY A 319 -16.36 -3.24 -5.83
CA GLY A 319 -15.37 -2.37 -5.20
C GLY A 319 -14.79 -1.34 -6.16
N LEU A 320 -14.22 -1.79 -7.27
CA LEU A 320 -13.62 -0.90 -8.26
C LEU A 320 -14.69 -0.04 -8.95
N GLY A 321 -15.86 -0.60 -9.25
CA GLY A 321 -16.96 0.12 -9.88
C GLY A 321 -17.46 1.30 -9.05
N LEU A 322 -17.66 1.11 -7.74
CA LEU A 322 -18.09 2.18 -6.83
C LEU A 322 -17.03 3.28 -6.66
N GLN A 323 -15.75 2.92 -6.77
CA GLN A 323 -14.68 3.90 -6.75
C GLN A 323 -14.64 4.74 -8.04
N LEU A 324 -14.91 4.12 -9.19
CA LEU A 324 -14.92 4.79 -10.49
C LEU A 324 -16.16 5.66 -10.69
N ASP A 325 -17.31 5.27 -10.13
CA ASP A 325 -18.54 6.07 -10.14
C ASP A 325 -19.10 6.32 -8.72
N PRO A 326 -18.50 7.26 -7.95
CA PRO A 326 -18.97 7.59 -6.62
C PRO A 326 -20.43 8.10 -6.55
N LYS A 327 -20.97 8.61 -7.67
CA LYS A 327 -22.34 9.14 -7.72
C LYS A 327 -23.40 8.04 -7.66
N ALA A 328 -23.04 6.80 -7.95
CA ALA A 328 -23.94 5.65 -7.86
C ALA A 328 -24.54 5.46 -6.46
N VAL A 329 -23.86 5.93 -5.41
CA VAL A 329 -24.29 5.83 -3.99
C VAL A 329 -24.66 7.18 -3.37
N GLN A 330 -25.09 8.14 -4.18
CA GLN A 330 -25.41 9.52 -3.73
C GLN A 330 -26.49 9.60 -2.63
N TYR A 331 -27.40 8.62 -2.53
CA TYR A 331 -28.45 8.63 -1.50
C TYR A 331 -27.99 8.13 -0.13
N LEU A 332 -26.76 7.59 -0.03
CA LEU A 332 -26.20 7.20 1.26
C LEU A 332 -25.84 8.44 2.10
N PRO A 333 -25.94 8.36 3.44
CA PRO A 333 -25.35 9.34 4.35
C PRO A 333 -23.86 9.51 4.09
N ASP A 334 -23.32 10.70 4.35
CA ASP A 334 -21.94 11.06 3.96
C ASP A 334 -20.89 10.06 4.46
N THR A 335 -21.00 9.60 5.72
CA THR A 335 -20.09 8.58 6.28
C THR A 335 -20.13 7.27 5.50
N LEU A 336 -21.33 6.74 5.21
CA LEU A 336 -21.48 5.51 4.45
C LEU A 336 -21.05 5.68 2.99
N ARG A 337 -21.33 6.86 2.41
CA ARG A 337 -20.89 7.20 1.06
C ARG A 337 -19.36 7.11 0.97
N VAL A 338 -18.63 7.79 1.87
CA VAL A 338 -17.16 7.77 1.89
C VAL A 338 -16.62 6.34 2.01
N LEU A 339 -17.21 5.51 2.88
CA LEU A 339 -16.79 4.12 3.05
C LEU A 339 -17.05 3.27 1.80
N MET A 340 -18.21 3.42 1.17
CA MET A 340 -18.57 2.66 -0.04
C MET A 340 -17.80 3.12 -1.27
N THR A 341 -17.51 4.42 -1.40
CA THR A 341 -16.75 4.97 -2.53
C THR A 341 -15.25 4.79 -2.39
N SER A 342 -14.77 4.28 -1.24
CA SER A 342 -13.36 3.90 -1.07
C SER A 342 -12.94 2.76 -2.00
N GLY A 343 -13.90 1.95 -2.45
CA GLY A 343 -13.75 0.78 -3.31
C GLY A 343 -13.07 -0.43 -2.65
N LEU A 344 -12.02 -0.19 -1.87
CA LEU A 344 -11.28 -1.23 -1.15
C LEU A 344 -12.11 -1.89 -0.04
N LEU A 345 -12.80 -1.08 0.77
CA LEU A 345 -13.62 -1.56 1.88
C LEU A 345 -14.80 -2.43 1.42
N PRO A 346 -15.63 -2.03 0.43
CA PRO A 346 -16.67 -2.92 -0.08
C PRO A 346 -16.10 -4.17 -0.75
N ALA A 347 -14.99 -4.09 -1.49
CA ALA A 347 -14.36 -5.28 -2.07
C ALA A 347 -13.93 -6.29 -0.99
N ALA A 348 -13.25 -5.82 0.06
CA ALA A 348 -12.80 -6.67 1.16
C ALA A 348 -13.98 -7.30 1.89
N LEU A 349 -15.00 -6.50 2.24
CA LEU A 349 -16.18 -6.97 2.96
C LEU A 349 -16.93 -8.03 2.16
N ILE A 350 -17.21 -7.78 0.89
CA ILE A 350 -17.92 -8.72 0.01
C ILE A 350 -17.13 -10.01 -0.14
N ALA A 351 -15.81 -9.93 -0.34
CA ALA A 351 -14.96 -11.10 -0.49
C ALA A 351 -14.97 -11.98 0.76
N ILE A 352 -14.86 -11.39 1.95
CA ILE A 352 -14.89 -12.10 3.22
C ILE A 352 -16.26 -12.73 3.45
N VAL A 353 -17.33 -11.96 3.27
CA VAL A 353 -18.71 -12.43 3.51
C VAL A 353 -19.04 -13.58 2.55
N LEU A 354 -18.78 -13.41 1.25
CA LEU A 354 -19.05 -14.47 0.28
C LEU A 354 -18.17 -15.70 0.51
N ASN A 355 -16.90 -15.52 0.92
CA ASN A 355 -16.05 -16.65 1.28
C ASN A 355 -16.53 -17.41 2.52
N LEU A 356 -17.20 -16.76 3.47
CA LEU A 356 -17.76 -17.43 4.64
C LEU A 356 -19.13 -18.08 4.37
N LEU A 357 -19.93 -17.50 3.47
CA LEU A 357 -21.29 -17.96 3.20
C LEU A 357 -21.39 -19.00 2.07
N LEU A 358 -20.54 -18.92 1.04
CA LEU A 358 -20.65 -19.82 -0.11
C LEU A 358 -20.01 -21.19 0.19
N PRO A 359 -20.73 -22.30 -0.09
CA PRO A 359 -20.25 -23.65 0.17
C PRO A 359 -19.06 -24.02 -0.71
N GLU A 360 -18.10 -24.77 -0.17
CA GLU A 360 -16.87 -25.18 -0.90
C GLU A 360 -17.14 -26.20 -2.02
N GLN A 361 -18.16 -27.04 -1.87
CA GLN A 361 -18.60 -28.00 -2.88
C GLN A 361 -19.86 -27.49 -3.58
N LEU A 362 -19.77 -27.24 -4.88
CA LEU A 362 -20.95 -27.06 -5.74
C LEU A 362 -21.47 -28.45 -6.09
N SER A 363 -22.79 -28.67 -6.01
CA SER A 363 -23.43 -29.92 -6.41
C SER A 363 -23.07 -30.30 -7.84
N ASP A 364 -22.89 -31.60 -8.10
CA ASP A 364 -22.35 -32.18 -9.34
C ASP A 364 -23.05 -31.75 -10.64
N ASP A 365 -24.26 -31.18 -10.59
CA ASP A 365 -24.98 -30.64 -11.75
C ASP A 365 -24.39 -29.34 -12.34
N ALA A 366 -23.34 -28.77 -11.72
CA ALA A 366 -22.76 -27.49 -12.08
C ALA A 366 -21.35 -27.55 -12.71
N THR A 367 -20.81 -28.77 -12.93
CA THR A 367 -19.39 -29.02 -13.26
C THR A 367 -19.05 -29.08 -14.75
N GLU A 368 -20.02 -29.14 -15.67
CA GLU A 368 -19.72 -29.39 -17.10
C GLU A 368 -19.25 -28.16 -17.91
N GLU A 369 -19.53 -26.92 -17.52
CA GLU A 369 -19.34 -25.79 -18.46
C GLU A 369 -17.96 -25.10 -18.46
N VAL A 370 -17.02 -25.38 -17.53
CA VAL A 370 -15.82 -24.52 -17.37
C VAL A 370 -14.49 -25.28 -17.23
N SER A 371 -14.41 -26.58 -17.54
CA SER A 371 -13.13 -27.32 -17.44
C SER A 371 -12.09 -26.98 -18.54
N GLY A 372 -12.30 -25.91 -19.31
CA GLY A 372 -11.49 -25.56 -20.48
C GLY A 372 -10.30 -24.62 -20.23
N GLY A 373 -9.97 -24.23 -18.98
CA GLY A 373 -8.94 -23.20 -18.76
C GLY A 373 -8.21 -23.29 -17.43
N LEU A 374 -6.97 -23.76 -17.49
CA LEU A 374 -5.90 -23.61 -16.49
C LEU A 374 -6.09 -24.30 -15.13
N SER A 375 -6.04 -25.64 -15.12
CA SER A 375 -5.39 -26.33 -14.01
C SER A 375 -3.90 -25.97 -14.03
N GLY A 376 -3.44 -25.21 -13.05
CA GLY A 376 -2.02 -24.92 -12.85
C GLY A 376 -1.22 -26.21 -12.73
N HIS A 377 -0.53 -26.60 -13.80
CA HIS A 377 0.37 -27.74 -13.76
C HIS A 377 1.67 -27.36 -13.05
N GLY A 378 1.68 -27.53 -11.73
CA GLY A 378 2.91 -27.77 -10.99
C GLY A 378 3.48 -29.14 -11.36
N LYS A 379 4.43 -29.17 -12.30
CA LYS A 379 5.60 -30.07 -12.39
C LYS A 379 6.28 -29.88 -13.76
N GLY A 380 7.18 -28.90 -13.82
CA GLY A 380 8.13 -28.76 -14.94
C GLY A 380 9.50 -29.29 -14.57
N SER A 381 9.68 -30.61 -14.52
CA SER A 381 11.02 -31.19 -14.68
C SER A 381 11.35 -31.15 -16.16
N LEU A 382 12.27 -30.29 -16.57
CA LEU A 382 12.89 -30.36 -17.88
C LEU A 382 13.74 -31.64 -17.94
N GLU A 383 13.15 -32.73 -18.42
CA GLU A 383 13.92 -33.84 -18.98
C GLU A 383 14.63 -33.33 -20.24
N LYS A 384 15.96 -33.23 -20.17
CA LYS A 384 16.81 -33.14 -21.35
C LYS A 384 16.69 -34.45 -22.13
N ARG A 385 16.31 -34.37 -23.40
CA ARG A 385 16.59 -35.39 -24.41
C ARG A 385 17.04 -34.70 -25.70
N GLY A 386 18.17 -35.13 -26.23
CA GLY A 386 18.80 -34.64 -27.47
C GLY A 386 20.25 -34.28 -27.23
#